data_AF-A0A1F5B310-F1
#
_entry.id   AF-A0A1F5B310-F1
#
_cell.length_a   1.000
_cell.length_b   1.000
_cell.length_c   1.000
_cell.angle_alpha   90.00
_cell.angle_beta   90.00
_cell.angle_gamma   90.00
#
_symmetry.space_group_name_H-M   'P 1'
#
loop_
_entity.id
_entity.type
_entity.pdbx_description
1 polymer ?
#
loop_
_entity_poly.entity_id
_entity_poly.type
_entity_poly.pdbx_seq_one_letter_code
_entity_poly.pdbx_strand_id
1 'polypeptide(L)'
;MLELFLVFLIFGLLGLILIFMNKLLGPSRTNPYKEQPFECGSPYLEKGIKPFPIKFYLVAFIFLLFDVEVVFFFPWALIFKDMGGTAFLIMMVYVAVLIVGFIYAWKKGAFEWE
;
A
#
# COMPACT_ATOMS: atom_id res chain seq x y z
N MET A 1 17.92 -19.27 0.69
CA MET A 1 16.50 -19.52 0.33
C MET A 1 15.76 -20.25 1.46
N LEU A 2 16.28 -21.36 1.97
CA LEU A 2 15.71 -22.07 3.13
C LEU A 2 15.60 -21.16 4.38
N GLU A 3 16.64 -20.41 4.71
CA GLU A 3 16.63 -19.48 5.85
C GLU A 3 15.53 -18.41 5.75
N LEU A 4 15.37 -17.80 4.56
CA LEU A 4 14.30 -16.84 4.30
C LEU A 4 12.92 -17.49 4.48
N PHE A 5 12.73 -18.70 3.94
CA PHE A 5 11.50 -19.45 4.11
C PHE A 5 11.18 -19.72 5.58
N LEU A 6 12.18 -20.13 6.37
CA LEU A 6 12.04 -20.36 7.80
C LEU A 6 11.66 -19.08 8.55
N VAL A 7 12.26 -17.94 8.19
CA VAL A 7 11.92 -16.63 8.79
C VAL A 7 10.45 -16.30 8.56
N PHE A 8 9.96 -16.37 7.31
CA PHE A 8 8.55 -16.08 7.02
C PHE A 8 7.61 -17.05 7.75
N LEU A 9 7.97 -18.33 7.82
CA LEU A 9 7.18 -19.34 8.50
C LEU A 9 7.11 -19.09 10.01
N ILE A 10 8.24 -18.76 10.65
CA ILE A 10 8.28 -18.46 12.10
C ILE A 10 7.46 -17.22 12.42
N PHE A 11 7.62 -16.12 11.68
CA PHE A 11 6.86 -14.89 11.94
C PHE A 11 5.36 -15.04 11.63
N GLY A 12 5.01 -15.77 10.57
CA GLY A 12 3.62 -16.09 10.25
C GLY A 12 2.96 -16.93 11.35
N LEU A 13 3.64 -17.98 11.82
CA LEU A 13 3.16 -18.81 12.93
C LEU A 13 3.09 -18.03 14.25
N LEU A 14 4.07 -17.17 14.53
CA LEU A 14 4.05 -16.33 15.72
C LEU A 14 2.80 -15.44 15.76
N GLY A 15 2.43 -14.83 14.63
CA GLY A 15 1.19 -14.03 14.54
C GLY A 15 -0.06 -14.85 14.88
N LEU A 16 -0.16 -16.06 14.37
CA LEU A 16 -1.28 -16.97 14.66
C LEU A 16 -1.30 -17.41 16.14
N ILE A 17 -0.14 -17.73 16.70
CA ILE A 17 0.00 -18.11 18.12
C ILE A 17 -0.46 -16.97 19.02
N LEU A 18 -0.06 -15.72 18.73
CA LEU A 18 -0.45 -14.56 19.54
C LEU A 18 -1.97 -14.32 19.50
N ILE A 19 -2.60 -14.46 18.33
CA ILE A 19 -4.07 -14.37 18.20
C ILE A 19 -4.74 -15.49 19.01
N PHE A 20 -4.23 -16.72 18.93
CA PHE A 20 -4.76 -17.86 19.67
C PHE A 20 -4.61 -17.70 21.18
N MET A 21 -3.44 -17.23 21.64
CA MET A 21 -3.18 -16.93 23.04
C MET A 21 -4.10 -15.82 23.56
N ASN A 22 -4.37 -14.77 22.78
CA ASN A 22 -5.32 -13.72 23.19
C ASN A 22 -6.74 -14.30 23.39
N LYS A 23 -7.17 -15.21 22.53
CA LYS A 23 -8.47 -15.86 22.65
C LYS A 23 -8.57 -16.78 23.88
N LEU A 24 -7.47 -17.42 24.29
CA LEU A 24 -7.44 -18.35 25.41
C LEU A 24 -7.24 -17.65 26.78
N LEU A 25 -6.33 -16.67 26.82
CA LEU A 25 -5.91 -15.99 28.06
C LEU A 25 -6.67 -14.68 28.28
N GLY A 26 -7.21 -14.06 27.23
CA GLY A 26 -7.89 -12.77 27.30
C GLY A 26 -9.29 -12.89 27.92
N PRO A 27 -9.71 -11.94 28.78
CA PRO A 27 -11.05 -11.94 29.33
C PRO A 27 -12.09 -11.66 28.24
N SER A 28 -12.94 -12.65 27.96
CA SER A 28 -14.07 -12.47 27.03
C SER A 28 -15.31 -12.00 27.79
N ARG A 29 -15.70 -10.74 27.58
CA ARG A 29 -16.93 -10.14 28.13
C ARG A 29 -17.73 -9.49 27.00
N THR A 30 -18.42 -10.33 26.24
CA THR A 30 -19.34 -9.91 25.17
C THR A 30 -20.62 -9.33 25.76
N ASN A 31 -21.16 -8.30 25.10
CA ASN A 31 -22.43 -7.66 25.43
C ASN A 31 -23.00 -7.13 24.11
N PRO A 32 -24.31 -7.26 23.83
CA PRO A 32 -24.95 -6.68 22.65
C PRO A 32 -24.56 -5.23 22.35
N TYR A 33 -24.31 -4.39 23.37
CA TYR A 33 -23.87 -3.01 23.18
C TYR A 33 -22.38 -2.87 22.83
N LYS A 34 -21.52 -3.80 23.27
CA LYS A 34 -20.09 -3.81 22.91
C LYS A 34 -19.82 -4.35 21.51
N GLU A 35 -20.76 -5.13 20.98
CA GLU A 35 -20.67 -5.72 19.65
C GLU A 35 -21.27 -4.81 18.56
N GLN A 36 -21.75 -3.62 18.93
CA GLN A 36 -22.24 -2.61 17.99
C GLN A 36 -21.13 -1.62 17.59
N PRO A 37 -21.12 -1.15 16.33
CA PRO A 37 -20.26 -0.05 15.92
C PRO A 37 -20.50 1.20 16.77
N PHE A 38 -19.43 1.94 17.05
CA PHE A 38 -19.50 3.16 17.84
C PHE A 38 -20.02 4.35 16.99
N GLU A 39 -21.11 4.98 17.44
CA GLU A 39 -21.77 6.14 16.80
C GLU A 39 -22.00 7.29 17.81
N CYS A 40 -20.97 7.64 18.60
CA CYS A 40 -21.02 8.75 19.57
C CYS A 40 -22.18 8.67 20.61
N GLY A 41 -22.65 7.46 20.93
CA GLY A 41 -23.76 7.22 21.86
C GLY A 41 -25.15 7.16 21.22
N SER A 42 -25.25 7.39 19.91
CA SER A 42 -26.45 7.09 19.12
C SER A 42 -26.53 5.59 18.81
N PRO A 43 -27.73 4.98 18.76
CA PRO A 43 -27.88 3.64 18.21
C PRO A 43 -27.45 3.62 16.74
N TYR A 44 -26.75 2.57 16.32
CA TYR A 44 -26.32 2.39 14.93
C TYR A 44 -27.55 2.38 14.00
N LEU A 45 -27.71 3.44 13.20
CA LEU A 45 -28.92 3.70 12.41
C LEU A 45 -28.94 2.97 11.06
N GLU A 46 -27.78 2.68 10.48
CA GLU A 46 -27.68 2.24 9.09
C GLU A 46 -27.17 0.82 8.96
N LYS A 47 -27.97 -0.11 8.43
CA LYS A 47 -27.46 -1.46 8.14
C LYS A 47 -26.70 -1.48 6.80
N GLY A 48 -25.40 -1.76 6.86
CA GLY A 48 -24.58 -2.08 5.69
C GLY A 48 -23.59 -0.98 5.29
N ILE A 49 -22.63 -1.35 4.43
CA ILE A 49 -21.62 -0.43 3.90
C ILE A 49 -22.25 0.33 2.73
N LYS A 50 -22.44 1.65 2.89
CA LYS A 50 -22.85 2.52 1.79
C LYS A 50 -21.63 2.90 0.94
N PRO A 51 -21.80 3.09 -0.39
CA PRO A 51 -20.76 3.68 -1.22
C PRO A 51 -20.41 5.07 -0.69
N PHE A 52 -19.13 5.29 -0.40
CA PHE A 52 -18.60 6.60 -0.06
C PHE A 52 -17.76 7.11 -1.23
N PRO A 53 -17.79 8.42 -1.54
CA PRO A 53 -16.94 8.98 -2.59
C PRO A 53 -15.47 8.89 -2.16
N ILE A 54 -14.66 8.18 -2.96
CA ILE A 54 -13.22 8.09 -2.74
C ILE A 54 -12.57 9.35 -3.33
N LYS A 55 -12.30 10.35 -2.50
CA LYS A 55 -11.73 11.64 -2.94
C LYS A 55 -10.29 11.54 -3.47
N PHE A 56 -9.58 10.46 -3.16
CA PHE A 56 -8.17 10.25 -3.51
C PHE A 56 -7.96 9.23 -4.65
N TYR A 57 -8.99 8.96 -5.46
CA TYR A 57 -8.89 7.98 -6.54
C TYR A 57 -7.80 8.33 -7.57
N LEU A 58 -7.62 9.63 -7.88
CA LEU A 58 -6.56 10.10 -8.78
C LEU A 58 -5.17 9.77 -8.24
N VAL A 59 -4.96 9.92 -6.93
CA VAL A 59 -3.71 9.57 -6.27
C VAL A 59 -3.43 8.08 -6.38
N ALA A 60 -4.46 7.23 -6.23
CA ALA A 60 -4.32 5.78 -6.38
C ALA A 60 -3.93 5.38 -7.81
N PHE A 61 -4.52 6.01 -8.83
CA PHE A 61 -4.12 5.77 -10.23
C PHE A 61 -2.70 6.23 -10.52
N ILE A 62 -2.29 7.39 -10.00
CA ILE A 62 -0.92 7.89 -10.12
C ILE A 62 0.06 6.95 -9.43
N PHE A 63 -0.25 6.50 -8.22
CA PHE A 63 0.56 5.52 -7.49
C PHE A 63 0.75 4.24 -8.28
N LEU A 64 -0.33 3.67 -8.84
CA LEU A 64 -0.27 2.46 -9.64
C LEU A 64 0.61 2.66 -10.89
N LEU A 65 0.49 3.80 -11.57
CA LEU A 65 1.33 4.12 -12.72
C LEU A 65 2.80 4.20 -12.30
N PHE A 66 3.13 4.98 -11.26
CA PHE A 66 4.51 5.11 -10.78
C PHE A 66 5.11 3.79 -10.28
N ASP A 67 4.33 2.93 -9.63
CA ASP A 67 4.80 1.63 -9.15
C ASP A 67 5.28 0.74 -10.31
N VAL A 68 4.50 0.70 -11.41
CA VAL A 68 4.90 -0.02 -12.63
C VAL A 68 6.17 0.58 -13.24
N GLU A 69 6.31 1.91 -13.26
CA GLU A 69 7.49 2.58 -13.82
C GLU A 69 8.76 2.31 -12.97
N VAL A 70 8.64 2.18 -11.65
CA VAL A 70 9.77 1.84 -10.78
C VAL A 70 10.27 0.42 -11.02
N VAL A 71 9.40 -0.52 -11.42
CA VAL A 71 9.83 -1.89 -11.77
C VAL A 71 10.87 -1.89 -12.91
N PHE A 72 10.84 -0.92 -13.83
CA PHE A 72 11.84 -0.82 -14.89
C PHE A 72 13.24 -0.39 -14.42
N PHE A 73 13.38 0.09 -13.18
CA PHE A 73 14.70 0.36 -12.60
C PHE A 73 15.50 -0.93 -12.39
N PHE A 74 14.83 -2.07 -12.13
CA PHE A 74 15.51 -3.35 -11.93
C PHE A 74 16.27 -3.85 -13.17
N PRO A 75 15.63 -4.04 -14.34
CA PRO A 75 16.35 -4.49 -15.54
C PRO A 75 17.43 -3.49 -15.97
N TRP A 76 17.17 -2.18 -15.82
CA TRP A 76 18.20 -1.16 -16.05
C TRP A 76 19.43 -1.35 -15.15
N ALA A 77 19.23 -1.55 -13.84
CA ALA A 77 20.32 -1.76 -12.89
C ALA A 77 21.13 -3.03 -13.19
N LEU A 78 20.48 -4.07 -13.73
CA LEU A 78 21.16 -5.30 -14.14
C LEU A 78 22.08 -5.08 -15.34
N ILE A 79 21.63 -4.38 -16.39
CA ILE A 79 22.42 -4.12 -17.61
C ILE A 79 23.43 -2.98 -17.45
N PHE A 80 23.34 -2.19 -16.38
CA PHE A 80 24.22 -1.06 -16.13
C PHE A 80 25.71 -1.47 -16.09
N LYS A 81 26.01 -2.67 -15.57
CA LYS A 81 27.39 -3.19 -15.52
C LYS A 81 27.98 -3.42 -16.91
N ASP A 82 27.15 -3.79 -17.88
CA ASP A 82 27.61 -4.13 -19.24
C ASP A 82 27.64 -2.91 -20.16
N MET A 83 26.65 -2.01 -20.01
CA MET A 83 26.47 -0.85 -20.90
C MET A 83 27.02 0.48 -20.35
N GLY A 84 27.30 0.56 -19.04
CA GLY A 84 27.90 1.72 -18.39
C GLY A 84 27.22 3.05 -18.74
N GLY A 85 27.97 3.94 -19.39
CA GLY A 85 27.53 5.30 -19.73
C GLY A 85 26.29 5.38 -20.63
N THR A 86 26.11 4.43 -21.55
CA THR A 86 24.93 4.40 -22.42
C THR A 86 23.67 4.08 -21.61
N ALA A 87 23.75 3.10 -20.71
CA ALA A 87 22.65 2.78 -19.79
C ALA A 87 22.36 3.96 -18.85
N PHE A 88 23.39 4.68 -18.38
CA PHE A 88 23.19 5.89 -17.58
C PHE A 88 22.37 6.95 -18.34
N LEU A 89 22.72 7.25 -19.59
CA LEU A 89 22.03 8.26 -20.39
C LEU A 89 20.58 7.87 -20.69
N ILE A 90 20.33 6.60 -21.01
CA ILE A 90 18.96 6.08 -21.22
C ILE A 90 18.12 6.29 -19.96
N MET A 91 18.67 6.01 -18.78
CA MET A 91 17.96 6.18 -17.52
C MET A 91 17.71 7.64 -17.16
N MET A 92 18.66 8.53 -17.46
CA MET A 92 18.46 9.97 -17.29
C MET A 92 17.29 10.47 -18.13
N VAL A 93 17.19 10.02 -19.39
CA VAL A 93 16.04 10.36 -20.26
C VAL A 93 14.74 9.77 -19.71
N TYR A 94 14.75 8.52 -19.27
CA TYR A 94 13.59 7.85 -18.69
C TYR A 94 13.07 8.58 -17.44
N VAL A 95 13.95 8.91 -16.49
CA VAL A 95 13.62 9.67 -15.29
C VAL A 95 13.13 11.08 -15.64
N ALA A 96 13.71 11.74 -16.64
CA ALA A 96 13.25 13.05 -17.09
C ALA A 96 11.78 13.00 -17.57
N VAL A 97 11.39 11.95 -18.31
CA VAL A 97 10.00 11.75 -18.74
C VAL A 97 9.07 11.56 -17.53
N LEU A 98 9.47 10.76 -16.53
CA LEU A 98 8.70 10.58 -15.30
C LEU A 98 8.51 11.89 -14.54
N ILE A 99 9.57 12.70 -14.42
CA ILE A 99 9.52 14.02 -13.77
C ILE A 99 8.56 14.96 -14.51
N VAL A 100 8.59 14.98 -15.85
CA VAL A 100 7.67 15.80 -16.64
C VAL A 100 6.21 15.38 -16.41
N GLY A 101 5.94 14.07 -16.41
CA GLY A 101 4.61 13.52 -16.09
C GLY A 101 4.16 13.90 -14.68
N PHE A 102 5.06 13.79 -13.70
CA PHE A 102 4.80 14.20 -12.31
C PHE A 102 4.46 15.68 -12.19
N ILE A 103 5.27 16.56 -12.79
CA ILE A 103 5.04 18.01 -12.76
C ILE A 103 3.71 18.36 -13.43
N TYR A 104 3.35 17.69 -14.52
CA TYR A 104 2.06 17.88 -15.18
C TYR A 104 0.89 17.48 -14.27
N ALA A 105 0.97 16.30 -13.64
CA ALA A 105 -0.06 15.82 -12.71
C ALA A 105 -0.24 16.79 -11.53
N TRP A 106 0.88 17.30 -10.99
CA TRP A 106 0.86 18.31 -9.93
C TRP A 106 0.19 19.61 -10.39
N LYS A 107 0.58 20.16 -11.54
CA LYS A 107 -0.04 21.38 -12.08
C LYS A 107 -1.53 21.25 -12.36
N LYS A 108 -2.02 20.02 -12.60
CA LYS A 108 -3.43 19.72 -12.81
C LYS A 108 -4.22 19.51 -11.50
N GLY A 109 -3.59 19.69 -10.34
CA GLY A 109 -4.27 19.51 -9.05
C GLY A 109 -4.59 18.04 -8.74
N ALA A 110 -3.85 17.07 -9.31
CA ALA A 110 -4.13 15.65 -9.07
C ALA A 110 -3.91 15.21 -7.61
N PHE A 111 -3.26 16.05 -6.80
CA PHE A 111 -3.03 15.88 -5.37
C PHE A 111 -3.92 16.80 -4.51
N GLU A 112 -4.82 17.55 -5.12
CA GLU A 112 -5.81 18.35 -4.39
C GLU A 112 -7.07 17.51 -4.21
N TRP A 113 -7.57 17.46 -2.98
CA TRP A 113 -8.77 16.70 -2.64
C TRP A 113 -9.71 17.60 -1.83
N GLU A 114 -10.82 18.01 -2.47
CA GLU A 114 -11.98 18.61 -1.81
C GLU A 114 -13.06 17.58 -1.47
#